data_AF-A0A2N0ZFN5-F1
#
_entry.id   AF-A0A2N0ZFN5-F1
#
_cell.length_a   1.000
_cell.length_b   1.000
_cell.length_c   1.000
_cell.angle_alpha   90.00
_cell.angle_beta   90.00
_cell.angle_gamma   90.00
#
_symmetry.space_group_name_H-M   'P 1'
#
loop_
_entity.id
_entity.type
_entity.pdbx_description
1 polymer ?
#
loop_
_entity_poly.entity_id
_entity_poly.type
_entity_poly.pdbx_seq_one_letter_code
_entity_poly.pdbx_strand_id
1 'polypeptide(L)'
;MQKTILIYRRVHLELRNRGHKVNHKKVQRIMKKLGLKGDKFIRKSRKYGSYKGTVTIAKNRINRRFHTNVCHQKLTTDITEFKCLDGVKNSF
;
A
#
# COMPACT_ATOMS: atom_id res chain seq x y z
N MET A 1 -5.58 16.81 4.43
CA MET A 1 -4.26 17.34 4.87
C MET A 1 -3.17 16.95 3.87
N GLN A 2 -2.58 17.93 3.17
CA GLN A 2 -1.61 17.72 2.08
C GLN A 2 -0.27 17.18 2.62
N LYS A 3 0.01 15.88 2.40
CA LYS A 3 1.29 15.22 2.71
C LYS A 3 2.41 15.79 1.83
N THR A 4 3.00 16.90 2.28
CA THR A 4 4.14 17.62 1.63
C THR A 4 5.49 17.01 2.05
N ILE A 5 5.59 15.68 2.07
CA ILE A 5 6.58 15.00 2.93
C ILE A 5 7.99 14.88 2.32
N LEU A 6 8.19 15.16 1.03
CA LEU A 6 9.41 14.69 0.36
C LEU A 6 10.44 15.74 -0.08
N ILE A 7 10.07 17.03 -0.25
CA ILE A 7 11.05 18.01 -0.77
C ILE A 7 11.89 18.68 0.32
N TYR A 8 11.33 19.01 1.49
CA TYR A 8 12.08 19.73 2.53
C TYR A 8 13.27 18.95 3.08
N ARG A 9 13.22 17.61 3.02
CA ARG A 9 14.30 16.73 3.46
C ARG A 9 15.54 16.87 2.57
N ARG A 10 15.37 17.03 1.26
CA ARG A 10 16.47 17.26 0.30
C ARG A 10 17.12 18.61 0.52
N VAL A 11 16.30 19.65 0.69
CA VAL A 11 16.80 21.01 0.97
C VAL A 11 17.57 21.03 2.29
N HIS A 12 17.07 20.35 3.32
CA HIS A 12 17.77 20.24 4.60
C HIS A 12 19.11 19.50 4.49
N LEU A 13 19.18 18.40 3.71
CA LEU A 13 20.42 17.68 3.46
C LEU A 13 21.44 18.54 2.70
N GLU A 14 21.00 19.25 1.66
CA GLU A 14 21.86 20.15 0.89
C GLU A 14 22.41 21.30 1.74
N LEU A 15 21.57 21.90 2.59
CA LEU A 15 22.02 22.90 3.55
C LEU A 15 23.07 22.33 4.51
N ARG A 16 22.91 21.08 4.96
CA ARG A 16 23.89 20.41 5.82
C ARG A 16 25.20 20.12 5.08
N ASN A 17 25.14 19.71 3.81
CA ASN A 17 26.32 19.49 2.96
C ASN A 17 27.13 20.78 2.77
N ARG A 18 26.45 21.93 2.71
CA ARG A 18 27.07 23.27 2.65
C ARG A 18 27.52 23.80 4.02
N GLY A 19 27.44 22.99 5.08
CA GLY A 19 27.88 23.36 6.43
C GLY A 19 26.85 24.11 7.27
N HIS A 20 25.64 24.36 6.76
CA HIS A 20 24.60 25.05 7.52
C HIS A 20 23.87 24.07 8.47
N LYS A 21 24.04 24.26 9.79
CA LYS A 21 23.26 23.54 10.83
C LYS A 21 21.89 24.18 11.02
N VAL A 22 20.92 23.82 10.18
CA VAL A 22 19.54 24.33 10.24
C VAL A 22 18.57 23.20 10.54
N ASN A 23 17.68 23.34 11.52
CA ASN A 23 16.66 22.33 11.84
C ASN A 23 15.69 22.13 10.67
N HIS A 24 15.33 20.87 10.36
CA HIS A 24 14.36 20.50 9.31
C HIS A 24 13.02 21.22 9.46
N LYS A 25 12.56 21.51 10.69
CA LYS A 25 11.32 22.27 10.94
C LYS A 25 11.40 23.71 10.41
N LYS A 26 12.56 24.35 10.51
CA LYS A 26 12.78 25.72 10.01
C LYS A 26 12.73 25.77 8.49
N VAL A 27 13.37 24.79 7.83
CA VAL A 27 13.31 24.60 6.38
C VAL A 27 11.87 24.38 5.92
N GLN A 28 11.14 23.48 6.58
CA GLN A 28 9.73 23.21 6.27
C GLN A 28 8.84 24.46 6.41
N ARG A 29 9.04 25.28 7.45
CA ARG A 29 8.29 26.53 7.66
C ARG A 29 8.57 27.57 6.56
N ILE A 30 9.83 27.73 6.17
CA ILE A 30 10.23 28.67 5.10
C ILE A 30 9.65 28.22 3.76
N MET A 31 9.78 26.94 3.42
CA MET A 31 9.20 26.40 2.19
C MET A 31 7.68 26.56 2.14
N LYS A 32 6.98 26.39 3.26
CA LYS A 32 5.53 26.64 3.35
C LYS A 32 5.19 28.13 3.13
N LYS A 33 5.97 29.05 3.70
CA LYS A 33 5.79 30.51 3.51
C LYS A 33 6.02 30.91 2.04
N LEU A 34 7.00 30.31 1.38
CA LEU A 34 7.34 30.59 -0.02
C LEU A 34 6.47 29.81 -1.03
N GLY A 35 5.48 29.04 -0.58
CA GLY A 35 4.62 28.25 -1.47
C GLY A 35 5.33 27.11 -2.21
N LEU A 36 6.55 26.74 -1.81
CA LEU A 36 7.35 25.69 -2.43
C LEU A 36 6.84 24.31 -2.02
N LYS A 37 5.76 23.86 -2.67
CA LYS A 37 5.15 22.55 -2.45
C LYS A 37 5.71 21.51 -3.41
N GLY A 38 6.01 20.34 -2.87
CA GLY A 38 6.56 19.23 -3.62
C GLY A 38 5.52 18.26 -4.12
N ASP A 39 4.81 18.64 -5.18
CA ASP A 39 3.71 17.83 -5.71
C ASP A 39 4.20 16.64 -6.56
N LYS A 40 5.46 16.65 -6.99
CA LYS A 40 6.05 15.63 -7.88
C LYS A 40 6.09 14.22 -7.28
N PHE A 41 6.24 14.06 -5.97
CA PHE A 41 6.46 12.76 -5.34
C PHE A 41 5.20 12.12 -4.73
N ILE A 42 4.03 12.77 -4.85
CA ILE A 42 2.74 12.18 -4.44
C ILE A 42 2.32 11.07 -5.41
N ARG A 43 2.87 11.11 -6.64
CA ARG A 43 2.76 10.03 -7.63
C ARG A 43 3.65 8.86 -7.20
N LYS A 44 3.34 8.23 -6.06
CA LYS A 44 3.68 6.82 -5.86
C LYS A 44 3.20 6.11 -7.12
N SER A 45 4.08 5.36 -7.77
CA SER A 45 3.71 4.38 -8.78
C SER A 45 2.35 3.79 -8.42
N ARG A 46 1.38 3.91 -9.34
CA ARG A 46 0.04 3.37 -9.12
C ARG A 46 0.22 1.94 -8.66
N LYS A 47 -0.22 1.63 -7.43
CA LYS A 47 -0.18 0.27 -6.89
C LYS A 47 -0.90 -0.61 -7.91
N TYR A 48 -0.24 -1.64 -8.43
CA TYR A 48 -0.88 -2.55 -9.38
C TYR A 48 -2.14 -3.12 -8.72
N GLY A 49 -3.30 -2.84 -9.33
CA GLY A 49 -4.58 -3.39 -8.94
C GLY A 49 -5.05 -4.28 -10.08
N SER A 50 -4.92 -5.60 -9.92
CA SER A 50 -5.46 -6.59 -10.87
C SER A 50 -6.99 -6.64 -10.88
N TYR A 51 -7.63 -6.01 -9.90
CA TYR A 51 -9.08 -5.90 -9.78
C TYR A 51 -9.65 -4.97 -10.86
N LYS A 52 -10.27 -5.54 -11.89
CA LYS A 52 -10.84 -4.84 -13.05
C LYS A 52 -12.16 -4.10 -12.78
N GLY A 53 -12.61 -3.99 -11.53
CA GLY A 53 -13.92 -3.42 -11.17
C GLY A 53 -14.93 -4.49 -10.78
N THR A 54 -16.23 -4.19 -10.91
CA THR A 54 -17.37 -5.02 -10.45
C THR A 54 -17.39 -6.40 -11.11
N VAL A 55 -16.61 -7.33 -10.57
CA VAL A 55 -16.69 -8.75 -10.94
C VAL A 55 -18.07 -9.23 -10.50
N THR A 56 -18.84 -9.80 -11.43
CA THR A 56 -20.14 -10.42 -11.11
C THR A 56 -19.94 -11.43 -9.99
N ILE A 57 -20.43 -11.10 -8.80
CA ILE A 57 -20.40 -11.99 -7.64
C ILE A 57 -21.31 -13.17 -7.98
N ALA A 58 -20.75 -14.38 -8.03
CA ALA A 58 -21.54 -15.58 -8.20
C ALA A 58 -22.52 -15.73 -7.02
N LYS A 59 -23.75 -16.18 -7.31
CA LYS A 59 -24.77 -16.38 -6.27
C LYS A 59 -24.25 -17.36 -5.21
N ASN A 60 -24.34 -17.00 -3.93
CA ASN A 60 -23.99 -17.87 -2.82
C ASN A 60 -24.95 -19.07 -2.77
N ARG A 61 -24.50 -20.24 -3.26
CA ARG A 61 -25.32 -21.47 -3.31
C ARG A 61 -25.40 -22.16 -1.94
N ILE A 62 -24.39 -21.95 -1.08
CA ILE A 62 -24.26 -22.64 0.21
C ILE A 62 -25.09 -21.96 1.29
N ASN A 63 -25.09 -20.62 1.36
CA ASN A 63 -25.83 -19.86 2.37
C ASN A 63 -25.62 -20.42 3.79
N ARG A 64 -24.37 -20.74 4.14
CA ARG A 64 -23.97 -21.36 5.42
C ARG A 64 -24.64 -22.71 5.74
N ARG A 65 -25.22 -23.40 4.75
CA ARG A 65 -25.77 -24.76 4.88
C ARG A 65 -24.66 -25.78 4.65
N PHE A 66 -23.94 -26.16 5.68
CA PHE A 66 -22.83 -27.13 5.57
C PHE A 66 -23.25 -28.60 5.68
N HIS A 67 -24.36 -28.87 6.37
CA HIS A 67 -24.86 -30.23 6.57
C HIS A 67 -25.65 -30.74 5.34
N THR A 68 -25.44 -32.01 4.98
CA THR A 68 -26.15 -32.75 3.92
C THR A 68 -26.21 -34.23 4.25
N ASN A 69 -27.30 -34.90 3.85
CA ASN A 69 -27.48 -36.34 4.08
C ASN A 69 -26.80 -37.20 3.00
N VAL A 70 -26.38 -36.59 1.89
CA VAL A 70 -25.73 -37.26 0.76
C VAL A 70 -24.26 -36.86 0.71
N CYS A 71 -23.37 -37.85 0.62
CA CYS A 71 -21.95 -37.63 0.44
C CYS A 71 -21.66 -36.82 -0.84
N HIS A 72 -20.68 -35.92 -0.78
CA HIS A 72 -20.23 -35.09 -1.91
C HIS A 72 -21.29 -34.17 -2.54
N GLN A 73 -22.42 -33.93 -1.87
CA GLN A 73 -23.46 -33.03 -2.37
C GLN A 73 -23.02 -31.55 -2.40
N LYS A 74 -22.09 -31.17 -1.53
CA LYS A 74 -21.51 -29.81 -1.44
C LYS A 74 -19.99 -29.93 -1.39
N LEU A 75 -19.32 -29.48 -2.44
CA LEU A 75 -17.87 -29.33 -2.48
C LEU A 75 -17.52 -27.85 -2.59
N THR A 76 -16.60 -27.41 -1.75
CA THR A 76 -16.03 -26.06 -1.77
C THR A 76 -14.54 -26.15 -1.96
N THR A 77 -14.00 -25.24 -2.74
CA THR A 77 -12.55 -25.05 -2.85
C THR A 77 -12.25 -23.63 -2.40
N ASP A 78 -11.29 -23.50 -1.50
CA ASP A 78 -10.80 -22.22 -1.02
C ASP A 78 -9.41 -21.96 -1.61
N ILE A 79 -9.15 -20.73 -2.03
CA ILE A 79 -7.82 -20.29 -2.47
C ILE A 79 -7.14 -19.65 -1.26
N THR A 80 -6.06 -20.24 -0.79
CA THR A 80 -5.25 -19.69 0.29
C THR A 80 -3.94 -19.17 -0.27
N GLU A 81 -3.70 -17.87 -0.12
CA GLU A 81 -2.42 -17.25 -0.49
C GLU A 81 -1.40 -17.47 0.63
N PHE A 82 -0.32 -18.18 0.33
CA PHE A 82 0.80 -18.35 1.25
C PHE A 82 1.96 -17.46 0.83
N LYS A 83 2.53 -16.73 1.79
CA LYS A 83 3.76 -15.99 1.56
C LYS A 83 4.93 -16.95 1.62
N CYS A 84 5.52 -17.25 0.46
CA CYS A 84 6.81 -17.92 0.39
C CYS A 84 7.89 -16.88 0.68
N LEU A 85 8.57 -17.02 1.82
CA LEU A 85 9.81 -16.30 2.10
C LEU A 85 10.96 -17.14 1.53
N ASP A 86 11.74 -16.51 0.66
CA ASP A 86 12.93 -17.02 -0.05
C ASP A 86 13.45 -18.40 0.40
N GLY A 87 13.12 -19.44 -0.37
CA GLY A 87 13.80 -20.73 -0.36
C GLY A 87 13.37 -21.76 0.70
N VAL A 88 12.58 -21.39 1.70
CA VAL A 88 12.05 -22.38 2.65
C VAL A 88 10.75 -22.96 2.12
N LYS A 89 10.78 -24.24 1.75
CA LYS A 89 9.55 -24.99 1.45
C LYS A 89 8.74 -25.12 2.73
N ASN A 90 7.64 -24.39 2.82
CA ASN A 90 6.60 -24.71 3.79
C ASN A 90 5.90 -25.99 3.32
N SER A 91 6.31 -27.12 3.89
CA SER A 91 5.61 -28.40 3.77
C SER A 91 4.37 -28.38 4.66
N PHE A 92 3.20 -28.62 4.06
CA PHE A 92 1.95 -28.96 4.75
C PHE A 92 1.93 -30.43 5.12
#